data_AF-A0A3D9I424-F1
#
_entry.id   AF-A0A3D9I424-F1
#
_cell.length_a   1.000
_cell.length_b   1.000
_cell.length_c   1.000
_cell.angle_alpha   90.00
_cell.angle_beta   90.00
_cell.angle_gamma   90.00
#
_symmetry.space_group_name_H-M   'P 1'
#
loop_
_entity.id
_entity.type
_entity.pdbx_description
1 polymer ?
#
loop_
_entity_poly.entity_id
_entity_poly.type
_entity_poly.pdbx_seq_one_letter_code
_entity_poly.pdbx_strand_id
1 'polypeptide(L)' 'MKYNPNASDRRLSAPIRKRSLETAENGSMVQDFDDMKRLGEDMKRMKTEQELEEEGYVNDPIQQETRK' A
#
# COMPACT_ATOMS: atom_id res chain seq x y z
N MET A 1 -20.57 1.77 1.38
CA MET A 1 -19.17 1.57 1.85
C MET A 1 -18.89 2.61 2.93
N LYS A 2 -18.71 2.21 4.20
CA LYS A 2 -18.45 3.17 5.29
C LYS A 2 -16.96 3.19 5.59
N TYR A 3 -16.33 4.34 5.37
CA TYR A 3 -14.96 4.64 5.78
C TYR A 3 -14.83 4.46 7.30
N ASN A 4 -13.84 3.66 7.74
CA ASN A 4 -13.52 3.48 9.15
C ASN A 4 -12.35 4.41 9.54
N PRO A 5 -12.60 5.50 10.29
CA PRO A 5 -11.60 6.51 10.60
C PRO A 5 -10.55 6.08 11.64
N ASN A 6 -10.69 4.91 12.27
CA ASN A 6 -9.74 4.42 13.29
C ASN A 6 -8.46 3.78 12.71
N ALA A 7 -8.23 3.86 11.39
CA ALA A 7 -6.94 3.53 10.76
C ALA A 7 -5.93 4.70 10.85
N SER A 8 -6.03 5.53 11.89
CA SER A 8 -5.26 6.76 12.10
C SER A 8 -3.74 6.56 12.13
N ASP A 9 -3.28 5.34 12.40
CA ASP A 9 -1.85 4.99 12.47
C ASP A 9 -1.27 4.51 11.13
N ARG A 10 -2.14 4.19 10.16
CA ARG A 10 -1.79 3.89 8.76
C ARG A 10 -1.93 5.11 7.86
N ARG A 11 -1.67 6.30 8.38
CA ARG A 11 -1.60 7.48 7.52
C ARG A 11 -0.40 7.29 6.60
N LEU A 12 -0.69 6.86 5.37
CA LEU A 12 0.23 6.99 4.24
C LEU A 12 0.79 8.41 4.29
N SER A 13 2.09 8.48 4.10
CA SER A 13 2.85 9.70 4.17
C SER A 13 2.18 10.85 3.35
N ALA A 14 2.28 12.10 3.82
CA ALA A 14 1.57 13.28 3.28
C ALA A 14 1.63 13.45 1.74
N PRO A 15 0.64 14.06 1.05
CA PRO A 15 0.59 14.09 -0.41
C PRO A 15 1.87 14.64 -1.06
N ILE A 16 2.41 13.90 -2.04
CA ILE A 16 3.64 14.25 -2.78
C ILE A 16 3.26 15.05 -4.01
N ARG A 17 4.13 15.98 -4.42
CA ARG A 17 4.00 16.64 -5.73
C ARG A 17 4.15 15.58 -6.81
N LYS A 18 3.08 15.36 -7.58
CA LYS A 18 3.09 14.42 -8.70
C LYS A 18 3.90 15.00 -9.85
N ARG A 19 4.68 14.17 -10.54
CA ARG A 19 5.25 14.52 -11.84
C ARG A 19 4.11 14.73 -12.84
N SER A 20 4.40 15.50 -13.89
CA SER A 20 3.48 15.67 -15.01
C SER A 20 3.39 14.37 -15.82
N LEU A 21 2.37 14.23 -16.67
CA LEU A 21 2.20 13.03 -17.49
C LEU A 21 3.39 12.82 -18.45
N GLU A 22 4.00 13.91 -18.92
CA GLU A 22 5.15 13.89 -19.83
C GLU A 22 6.44 13.40 -19.16
N THR A 23 6.52 13.52 -17.82
CA THR A 23 7.73 13.20 -17.03
C THR A 23 7.52 11.98 -16.11
N ALA A 24 6.33 11.39 -16.12
CA ALA A 24 6.02 10.17 -15.39
C ALA A 24 6.65 8.95 -16.08
N GLU A 25 7.29 8.10 -15.29
CA GLU A 25 7.96 6.90 -15.78
C GLU A 25 7.05 5.69 -15.54
N ASN A 26 6.58 5.07 -16.62
CA ASN A 26 5.83 3.82 -16.53
C ASN A 26 6.71 2.72 -15.92
N GLY A 27 6.17 2.01 -14.93
CA GLY A 27 6.91 0.98 -14.17
C GLY A 27 7.62 1.51 -12.92
N SER A 28 7.63 2.83 -12.69
CA SER A 28 8.00 3.39 -11.39
C SER A 28 6.75 3.64 -10.55
N MET A 29 6.75 3.12 -9.32
CA MET A 29 5.75 3.47 -8.31
C MET A 29 6.07 4.78 -7.59
N VAL A 30 7.26 5.34 -7.82
CA VAL A 30 7.80 6.50 -7.09
C VAL A 30 8.07 7.69 -8.00
N GLN A 31 7.86 8.89 -7.45
CA GLN A 31 8.05 10.17 -8.12
C GLN A 31 9.42 10.80 -7.88
N ASP A 32 10.16 10.39 -6.86
CA ASP A 32 11.53 10.85 -6.58
C ASP A 32 12.16 9.95 -5.50
N PHE A 33 13.36 10.32 -5.05
CA PHE A 33 14.09 9.57 -4.05
C PHE A 33 13.48 9.67 -2.64
N ASP A 34 12.86 10.79 -2.29
CA ASP A 34 12.23 10.93 -0.98
C ASP A 34 10.91 10.16 -0.92
N ASP A 35 10.19 10.07 -2.03
CA ASP A 35 9.05 9.16 -2.23
C ASP A 35 9.48 7.69 -2.06
N MET A 36 10.62 7.30 -2.64
CA MET A 36 11.17 5.95 -2.46
C MET A 36 11.43 5.60 -0.99
N LYS A 37 12.04 6.51 -0.22
CA LYS A 37 12.26 6.28 1.22
C LYS A 37 10.95 6.12 1.97
N ARG A 38 9.98 6.98 1.68
CA ARG A 38 8.67 6.98 2.31
C ARG A 38 7.91 5.70 2.01
N LEU A 39 7.88 5.28 0.75
CA LEU A 39 7.31 3.99 0.35
C LEU A 39 7.97 2.84 1.12
N GLY A 40 9.29 2.85 1.27
CA GLY A 40 10.01 1.85 2.07
C GLY A 40 9.56 1.79 3.54
N GLU A 41 9.40 2.94 4.19
CA GLU A 41 8.87 3.01 5.56
C GLU A 41 7.41 2.59 5.66
N ASP A 42 6.58 2.99 4.69
CA ASP A 42 5.18 2.57 4.60
C ASP A 42 5.09 1.05 4.40
N MET A 43 5.97 0.45 3.60
CA MET A 43 6.07 -1.01 3.41
C MET A 43 6.47 -1.75 4.68
N LYS A 44 7.41 -1.23 5.47
CA LYS A 44 7.80 -1.85 6.75
C LYS A 44 6.67 -1.88 7.78
N ARG A 45 5.72 -0.95 7.69
CA ARG A 45 4.55 -0.88 8.59
C ARG A 45 3.42 -1.80 8.15
N MET A 46 3.45 -2.28 6.91
CA MET A 46 2.45 -3.24 6.43
C MET A 46 2.78 -4.63 6.95
N LYS A 47 1.76 -5.29 7.51
CA LYS A 47 1.88 -6.68 7.96
C LYS A 47 1.99 -7.61 6.77
N THR A 48 2.80 -8.63 6.93
CA THR A 48 2.91 -9.76 6.01
C THR A 48 1.69 -10.68 6.11
N GLU A 49 1.50 -11.55 5.13
CA GLU A 49 0.42 -12.55 5.16
C GLU A 49 0.52 -13.44 6.40
N GLN A 50 1.75 -13.85 6.77
CA GLN A 50 1.98 -14.66 7.96
C GLN A 50 1.54 -13.94 9.25
N GLU A 51 1.91 -12.68 9.44
CA GLU A 51 1.51 -11.90 10.63
C GLU A 51 -0.01 -11.68 10.68
N LEU A 52 -0.66 -11.54 9.52
CA LEU A 52 -2.12 -11.43 9.45
C LEU A 52 -2.81 -12.76 9.80
N GLU A 53 -2.26 -13.89 9.35
CA GLU A 53 -2.75 -15.23 9.70
C GLU A 53 -2.62 -15.52 11.21
N GLU A 54 -1.48 -15.14 11.82
CA GLU A 54 -1.26 -15.24 13.27
C GLU A 54 -2.29 -14.42 14.07
N GLU A 55 -2.76 -13.31 13.50
CA GLU A 55 -3.84 -12.48 14.06
C GLU A 55 -5.26 -12.98 13.74
N GLY A 56 -5.38 -14.10 13.03
CA GLY A 56 -6.65 -14.72 12.67
C GLY A 56 -7.33 -14.09 11.45
N TYR A 57 -6.64 -13.23 10.71
CA TYR A 57 -7.11 -12.73 9.42
C TYR A 57 -6.74 -13.73 8.32
N VAL A 58 -7.76 -14.28 7.67
CA VAL A 58 -7.61 -15.19 6.54
C VAL A 58 -8.10 -14.54 5.25
N ASN A 59 -7.46 -14.89 4.13
CA ASN A 59 -7.87 -14.40 2.82
C ASN A 59 -9.27 -14.92 2.44
N ASP A 60 -10.02 -14.11 1.70
CA ASP A 60 -11.33 -14.50 1.17
C ASP A 60 -11.16 -15.66 0.15
N PRO A 61 -11.80 -16.82 0.37
CA PRO A 61 -11.70 -17.95 -0.54
C PRO A 61 -12.03 -17.63 -2.01
N ILE A 62 -12.98 -16.71 -2.26
CA ILE A 62 -13.42 -16.35 -3.61
C ILE A 62 -12.27 -15.71 -4.43
N GLN A 63 -11.35 -15.01 -3.78
CA GLN A 63 -10.22 -14.35 -4.45
C GLN A 63 -9.27 -15.35 -5.11
N GLN A 64 -9.18 -16.58 -4.59
CA GLN A 64 -8.34 -17.64 -5.14
C GLN A 64 -8.99 -18.35 -6.34
N GLU A 65 -10.32 -18.37 -6.41
CA GLU A 65 -11.06 -19.04 -7.48
C GLU A 65 -10.96 -18.31 -8.82
N THR A 66 -10.83 -16.98 -8.79
CA THR A 66 -10.73 -16.13 -9.98
C THR A 66 -9.35 -16.16 -10.67
N ARG A 67 -8.36 -16.89 -10.14
CA ARG A 67 -7.04 -17.10 -10.78
C ARG A 67 -7.03 -18.36 -11.65
N LYS A 68 -8.04 -18.56 -12.50
CA LYS A 68 -8.09 -19.64 -13.49
C LYS A 68 -8.29 -19.10 -14.91
#